data_AF-A0A800JPL1-F1
#
_entry.id   AF-A0A800JPL1-F1
#
_cell.length_a   1.000
_cell.length_b   1.000
_cell.length_c   1.000
_cell.angle_alpha   90.00
_cell.angle_beta   90.00
_cell.angle_gamma   90.00
#
_symmetry.space_group_name_H-M   'P 1'
#
loop_
_entity.id
_entity.type
_entity.pdbx_description
1 polymer ?
#
loop_
_entity_poly.entity_id
_entity_poly.type
_entity_poly.pdbx_seq_one_letter_code
_entity_poly.pdbx_strand_id
1 'polypeptide(L)'
;MQTFSLLALLALAACTPLPPTSTQISGEDNSFQGAIQISHPLTETDQQALHYGLRIEVDGSGGEVVETLAGGQTVLLGEVALLGPGDVDLKFDYNFVAIGFYVVKPFNRFNLEGELGFGHSSLDARASLGALSESAEFQEFGLYVGGNASYQLNWPLLLFYRLRGFQGSGDDETSTWETQLGTSWTVNETMTISAGLQAWNYLREPRSMPITPSDLDLTLNGPFLRLEFSF
;
A
#
# COMPACT_ATOMS: atom_id res chain seq x y z
N MET A 1 4.84 57.22 -31.05
CA MET A 1 5.11 56.80 -29.67
C MET A 1 4.04 55.79 -29.24
N GLN A 2 4.29 54.49 -29.43
CA GLN A 2 3.32 53.42 -29.06
C GLN A 2 4.00 52.09 -28.65
N THR A 3 5.32 52.06 -28.53
CA THR A 3 6.10 50.84 -28.24
C THR A 3 6.33 50.58 -26.75
N PHE A 4 6.14 51.58 -25.88
CA PHE A 4 6.36 51.43 -24.43
C PHE A 4 5.24 50.68 -23.70
N SER A 5 4.01 50.66 -24.24
CA SER A 5 2.87 49.98 -23.61
C SER A 5 2.89 48.45 -23.80
N LEU A 6 3.54 47.95 -24.85
CA LEU A 6 3.59 46.50 -25.12
C LEU A 6 4.61 45.76 -24.23
N LEU A 7 5.74 46.40 -23.91
CA LEU A 7 6.76 45.83 -23.03
C LEU A 7 6.30 45.76 -21.56
N ALA A 8 5.49 46.71 -21.10
CA ALA A 8 4.91 46.68 -19.76
C ALA A 8 3.88 45.54 -19.60
N LEU A 9 3.08 45.25 -20.64
CA LEU A 9 2.18 44.09 -20.64
C LEU A 9 2.94 42.75 -20.68
N LEU A 10 4.05 42.66 -21.42
CA LEU A 10 4.89 41.46 -21.46
C LEU A 10 5.64 41.21 -20.14
N ALA A 11 6.05 42.27 -19.43
CA ALA A 11 6.66 42.16 -18.10
C ALA A 11 5.65 41.78 -17.00
N LEU A 12 4.39 42.20 -17.12
CA LEU A 12 3.30 41.78 -16.23
C LEU A 12 2.82 40.35 -16.53
N ALA A 13 2.88 39.90 -17.79
CA ALA A 13 2.60 38.51 -18.16
C ALA A 13 3.72 37.53 -17.73
N ALA A 14 4.96 38.01 -17.54
CA ALA A 14 6.07 37.22 -17.00
C ALA A 14 6.05 37.09 -15.46
N CYS A 15 5.08 37.73 -14.79
CA CYS A 15 4.83 37.62 -13.35
C CYS A 15 3.59 36.77 -13.04
N THR A 16 3.11 35.95 -13.98
CA THR A 16 2.23 34.85 -13.62
C THR A 16 3.07 33.80 -12.89
N PRO A 17 2.80 33.49 -11.61
CA PRO A 17 3.44 32.35 -10.99
C PRO A 17 3.24 31.15 -11.91
N LEU A 18 4.34 30.47 -12.26
CA LEU A 18 4.26 29.17 -12.91
C LEU A 18 3.21 28.36 -12.14
N PRO A 19 2.26 27.70 -12.82
CA PRO A 19 1.27 26.88 -12.13
C PRO A 19 2.05 25.97 -11.17
N PRO A 20 1.67 25.91 -9.89
CA PRO A 20 2.37 25.10 -8.92
C PRO A 20 2.50 23.70 -9.50
N THR A 21 3.72 23.20 -9.57
CA THR A 21 3.98 21.86 -10.06
C THR A 21 3.43 20.93 -9.00
N SER A 22 2.39 20.15 -9.32
CA SER A 22 1.88 19.11 -8.41
C SER A 22 3.06 18.25 -7.99
N THR A 23 3.35 18.20 -6.69
CA THR A 23 4.47 17.43 -6.16
C THR A 23 4.03 16.03 -5.81
N GLN A 24 4.88 15.05 -6.10
CA GLN A 24 4.83 13.73 -5.49
C GLN A 24 5.04 13.88 -3.97
N ILE A 25 4.23 13.21 -3.17
CA ILE A 25 4.48 13.01 -1.75
C ILE A 25 5.10 11.63 -1.59
N SER A 26 6.38 11.59 -1.24
CA SER A 26 7.10 10.36 -0.96
C SER A 26 7.35 10.21 0.53
N GLY A 27 7.19 9.01 1.07
CA GLY A 27 7.36 8.78 2.49
C GLY A 27 7.74 7.36 2.85
N GLU A 28 8.60 7.20 3.86
CA GLU A 28 8.87 5.91 4.47
C GLU A 28 8.66 6.00 5.99
N ASP A 29 7.85 5.09 6.54
CA ASP A 29 7.68 4.95 7.98
C ASP A 29 7.94 3.52 8.45
N ASN A 30 8.35 3.38 9.71
CA ASN A 30 8.57 2.11 10.38
C ASN A 30 7.47 1.83 11.42
N SER A 31 6.42 1.14 11.00
CA SER A 31 5.21 0.95 11.80
C SER A 31 4.77 -0.52 11.88
N PHE A 32 4.07 -0.85 12.97
CA PHE A 32 3.56 -2.19 13.22
C PHE A 32 2.37 -2.50 12.32
N GLN A 33 2.30 -3.74 11.84
CA GLN A 33 1.29 -4.19 10.88
C GLN A 33 0.54 -5.42 11.42
N GLY A 34 -0.78 -5.37 11.37
CA GLY A 34 -1.65 -6.42 11.86
C GLY A 34 -2.43 -7.09 10.73
N ALA A 35 -2.52 -8.42 10.76
CA ALA A 35 -3.21 -9.18 9.75
C ALA A 35 -4.05 -10.32 10.35
N ILE A 36 -5.20 -10.60 9.74
CA ILE A 36 -6.02 -11.78 10.01
C ILE A 36 -6.24 -12.50 8.69
N GLN A 37 -5.94 -13.79 8.66
CA GLN A 37 -6.15 -14.66 7.51
C GLN A 37 -7.07 -15.81 7.89
N ILE A 38 -8.04 -16.09 7.04
CA ILE A 38 -8.91 -17.26 7.15
C ILE A 38 -8.71 -18.08 5.87
N SER A 39 -8.46 -19.37 6.02
CA SER A 39 -8.24 -20.29 4.90
C SER A 39 -9.16 -21.49 5.02
N HIS A 40 -9.67 -21.96 3.88
CA HIS A 40 -10.48 -23.17 3.78
C HIS A 40 -9.88 -24.05 2.68
N PRO A 41 -9.16 -25.13 3.01
CA PRO A 41 -8.66 -26.07 2.03
C PRO A 41 -9.83 -26.76 1.32
N LEU A 42 -9.77 -26.82 -0.01
CA LEU A 42 -10.76 -27.50 -0.84
C LEU A 42 -10.34 -28.94 -1.18
N THR A 43 -9.12 -29.34 -0.81
CA THR A 43 -8.63 -30.72 -0.94
C THR A 43 -8.19 -31.29 0.40
N GLU A 44 -8.74 -32.45 0.76
CA GLU A 44 -8.57 -33.08 2.08
C GLU A 44 -7.52 -34.22 2.11
N THR A 45 -6.69 -34.42 1.08
CA THR A 45 -5.86 -35.66 0.98
C THR A 45 -4.37 -35.44 0.75
N ASP A 46 -3.56 -36.06 1.61
CA ASP A 46 -2.09 -36.20 1.54
C ASP A 46 -1.58 -36.92 0.27
N GLN A 47 -2.47 -37.45 -0.56
CA GLN A 47 -2.12 -38.17 -1.79
C GLN A 47 -2.07 -37.27 -3.03
N GLN A 48 -2.46 -36.00 -2.93
CA GLN A 48 -2.44 -35.08 -4.06
C GLN A 48 -1.11 -34.32 -4.14
N ALA A 49 -0.57 -34.20 -5.35
CA ALA A 49 0.66 -33.44 -5.60
C ALA A 49 0.47 -31.91 -5.45
N LEU A 50 -0.78 -31.45 -5.29
CA LEU A 50 -1.19 -30.06 -5.16
C LEU A 50 -2.31 -29.93 -4.12
N HIS A 51 -2.23 -28.91 -3.29
CA HIS A 51 -3.29 -28.49 -2.39
C HIS A 51 -3.86 -27.17 -2.88
N TYR A 52 -5.17 -26.95 -2.80
CA TYR A 52 -5.75 -25.67 -3.16
C TYR A 52 -6.91 -25.33 -2.22
N GLY A 53 -7.18 -24.04 -2.08
CA GLY A 53 -8.21 -23.58 -1.17
C GLY A 53 -8.62 -22.14 -1.42
N LEU A 54 -9.50 -21.67 -0.54
CA LEU A 54 -9.94 -20.29 -0.47
C LEU A 54 -9.24 -19.58 0.67
N ARG A 55 -8.84 -18.32 0.44
CA ARG A 55 -8.26 -17.44 1.46
C ARG A 55 -9.05 -16.13 1.51
N ILE A 56 -9.35 -15.70 2.72
CA ILE A 56 -9.79 -14.35 3.03
C ILE A 56 -8.72 -13.72 3.93
N GLU A 57 -8.37 -12.49 3.65
CA GLU A 57 -7.35 -11.76 4.40
C GLU A 57 -7.80 -10.34 4.67
N VAL A 58 -7.47 -9.85 5.87
CA VAL A 58 -7.72 -8.48 6.32
C VAL A 58 -6.44 -7.99 6.96
N ASP A 59 -5.87 -6.93 6.39
CA ASP A 59 -4.63 -6.32 6.82
C ASP A 59 -4.87 -4.84 7.16
N GLY A 60 -4.20 -4.37 8.21
CA GLY A 60 -4.27 -2.99 8.65
C GLY A 60 -2.90 -2.48 9.08
N SER A 61 -2.60 -1.26 8.66
CA SER A 61 -1.36 -0.56 9.00
C SER A 61 -1.61 0.94 9.04
N GLY A 62 -0.86 1.67 9.85
CA GLY A 62 -0.90 3.13 9.88
C GLY A 62 0.50 3.67 10.10
N GLY A 63 0.76 4.86 9.59
CA GLY A 63 2.08 5.48 9.66
C GLY A 63 2.06 7.00 9.58
N GLU A 64 3.23 7.58 9.79
CA GLU A 64 3.44 9.04 9.74
C GLU A 64 4.74 9.37 9.01
N VAL A 65 4.66 10.34 8.09
CA VAL A 65 5.75 10.83 7.26
C VAL A 65 5.79 12.34 7.36
N VAL A 66 7.00 12.91 7.33
CA VAL A 66 7.19 14.35 7.23
C VAL A 66 7.91 14.66 5.92
N GLU A 67 7.30 15.51 5.09
CA GLU A 67 7.86 15.98 3.82
C GLU A 67 8.12 17.48 3.88
N THR A 68 9.35 17.92 3.56
CA THR A 68 9.71 19.34 3.59
C THR A 68 9.45 19.98 2.22
N LEU A 69 8.47 20.88 2.15
CA LEU A 69 8.18 21.64 0.93
C LEU A 69 9.10 22.86 0.80
N ALA A 70 9.75 22.97 -0.35
CA ALA A 70 10.42 24.18 -0.78
C ALA A 70 9.41 25.27 -1.21
N GLY A 71 9.87 26.52 -1.30
CA GLY A 71 9.01 27.62 -1.75
C GLY A 71 8.49 27.40 -3.18
N GLY A 72 7.17 27.51 -3.36
CA GLY A 72 6.50 27.32 -4.64
C GLY A 72 6.07 25.87 -4.95
N GLN A 73 6.37 24.92 -4.06
CA GLN A 73 5.79 23.57 -4.10
C GLN A 73 4.43 23.52 -3.41
N THR A 74 3.58 22.59 -3.87
CA THR A 74 2.22 22.44 -3.38
C THR A 74 1.83 20.98 -3.26
N VAL A 75 1.31 20.61 -2.09
CA VAL A 75 0.66 19.33 -1.85
C VAL A 75 -0.85 19.45 -2.02
N LEU A 76 -1.43 18.55 -2.82
CA LEU A 76 -2.87 18.44 -3.07
C LEU A 76 -3.35 17.02 -2.75
N LEU A 77 -3.91 16.79 -1.56
CA LEU A 77 -4.54 15.51 -1.22
C LEU A 77 -6.03 15.46 -1.59
N GLY A 78 -6.68 16.63 -1.64
CA GLY A 78 -8.11 16.79 -1.93
C GLY A 78 -8.39 18.13 -2.60
N GLU A 79 -9.28 18.93 -2.01
CA GLU A 79 -9.63 20.24 -2.57
C GLU A 79 -8.71 21.37 -2.07
N VAL A 80 -7.97 21.12 -0.97
CA VAL A 80 -7.08 22.11 -0.36
C VAL A 80 -5.62 21.89 -0.77
N ALA A 81 -4.99 22.99 -1.19
CA ALA A 81 -3.56 23.09 -1.49
C ALA A 81 -2.77 23.50 -0.23
N LEU A 82 -1.80 22.69 0.17
CA LEU A 82 -0.79 23.07 1.17
C LEU A 82 0.43 23.65 0.44
N LEU A 83 0.68 24.95 0.66
CA LEU A 83 1.70 25.71 -0.06
C LEU A 83 2.96 25.86 0.80
N GLY A 84 4.11 25.46 0.25
CA GLY A 84 5.41 25.67 0.88
C GLY A 84 5.83 27.15 0.93
N PRO A 85 6.86 27.51 1.71
CA PRO A 85 7.77 26.58 2.38
C PRO A 85 7.29 26.11 3.76
N GLY A 86 7.57 24.85 4.09
CA GLY A 86 7.39 24.29 5.44
C GLY A 86 7.25 22.77 5.44
N ASP A 87 7.23 22.19 6.64
CA ASP A 87 7.13 20.75 6.84
C ASP A 87 5.66 20.34 6.82
N VAL A 88 5.32 19.41 5.93
CA VAL A 88 4.01 18.80 5.83
C VAL A 88 4.04 17.47 6.56
N ASP A 89 3.30 17.38 7.66
CA ASP A 89 3.09 16.13 8.38
C ASP A 89 1.97 15.35 7.68
N LEU A 90 2.27 14.17 7.17
CA LEU A 90 1.33 13.23 6.57
C LEU A 90 1.11 12.04 7.51
N LYS A 91 -0.10 11.87 8.01
CA LYS A 91 -0.54 10.66 8.71
C LYS A 91 -1.42 9.84 7.79
N PHE A 92 -1.29 8.53 7.81
CA PHE A 92 -2.11 7.67 6.98
C PHE A 92 -2.47 6.36 7.67
N ASP A 93 -3.67 5.85 7.36
CA ASP A 93 -4.16 4.54 7.74
C ASP A 93 -4.50 3.75 6.47
N TYR A 94 -3.82 2.64 6.24
CA TYR A 94 -4.01 1.75 5.09
C TYR A 94 -4.61 0.43 5.54
N ASN A 95 -5.74 0.06 4.93
CA ASN A 95 -6.43 -1.20 5.16
C ASN A 95 -6.60 -1.95 3.83
N PHE A 96 -6.39 -3.26 3.87
CA PHE A 96 -6.56 -4.13 2.72
C PHE A 96 -7.41 -5.34 3.07
N VAL A 97 -8.39 -5.66 2.23
CA VAL A 97 -9.24 -6.84 2.36
C VAL A 97 -9.18 -7.62 1.07
N ALA A 98 -8.87 -8.91 1.14
CA ALA A 98 -8.75 -9.76 -0.03
C ALA A 98 -9.54 -11.07 0.11
N ILE A 99 -10.06 -11.55 -1.01
CA ILE A 99 -10.57 -12.90 -1.17
C ILE A 99 -9.97 -13.53 -2.42
N GLY A 100 -9.44 -14.74 -2.31
CA GLY A 100 -8.86 -15.41 -3.46
C GLY A 100 -8.66 -16.90 -3.29
N PHE A 101 -8.09 -17.47 -4.33
CA PHE A 101 -7.70 -18.87 -4.40
C PHE A 101 -6.19 -18.96 -4.18
N TYR A 102 -5.78 -19.97 -3.42
CA TYR A 102 -4.38 -20.32 -3.29
C TYR A 102 -4.15 -21.76 -3.78
N VAL A 103 -2.96 -22.03 -4.30
CA VAL A 103 -2.49 -23.34 -4.72
C VAL A 103 -1.12 -23.57 -4.12
N VAL A 104 -0.96 -24.64 -3.35
CA VAL A 104 0.30 -25.07 -2.72
C VAL A 104 0.83 -26.32 -3.40
N LYS A 105 2.12 -26.31 -3.72
CA LYS A 105 2.88 -27.47 -4.18
C LYS A 105 3.97 -27.81 -3.15
N PRO A 106 3.85 -28.95 -2.45
CA PRO A 106 4.85 -29.39 -1.50
C PRO A 106 6.05 -30.07 -2.18
N PHE A 107 7.24 -29.80 -1.66
CA PHE A 107 8.54 -30.35 -2.03
C PHE A 107 9.28 -30.78 -0.76
N ASN A 108 8.89 -31.93 -0.18
CA ASN A 108 9.42 -32.42 1.10
C ASN A 108 9.18 -31.43 2.25
N ARG A 109 10.21 -30.65 2.63
CA ARG A 109 10.11 -29.62 3.69
C ARG A 109 9.83 -28.22 3.15
N PHE A 110 9.83 -28.05 1.84
CA PHE A 110 9.65 -26.76 1.19
C PHE A 110 8.29 -26.72 0.51
N ASN A 111 7.52 -25.64 0.63
CA ASN A 111 6.29 -25.46 -0.10
C ASN A 111 6.35 -24.19 -0.94
N LEU A 112 5.84 -24.29 -2.16
CA LEU A 112 5.57 -23.12 -3.00
C LEU A 112 4.07 -22.93 -3.12
N GLU A 113 3.63 -21.72 -2.87
CA GLU A 113 2.25 -21.30 -2.99
C GLU A 113 2.14 -20.17 -4.00
N GLY A 114 1.11 -20.22 -4.84
CA GLY A 114 0.64 -19.10 -5.64
C GLY A 114 -0.78 -18.72 -5.23
N GLU A 115 -1.08 -17.43 -5.24
CA GLU A 115 -2.41 -16.90 -4.93
C GLU A 115 -2.88 -15.89 -5.99
N LEU A 116 -4.20 -15.85 -6.20
CA LEU A 116 -4.89 -14.97 -7.12
C LEU A 116 -6.26 -14.66 -6.54
N GLY A 117 -6.67 -13.39 -6.60
CA GLY A 117 -8.04 -13.04 -6.24
C GLY A 117 -8.37 -11.58 -6.47
N PHE A 118 -9.36 -11.12 -5.72
CA PHE A 118 -9.82 -9.74 -5.71
C PHE A 118 -9.56 -9.13 -4.35
N GLY A 119 -9.19 -7.85 -4.36
CA GLY A 119 -8.92 -7.07 -3.17
C GLY A 119 -9.68 -5.75 -3.17
N HIS A 120 -9.82 -5.20 -1.98
CA HIS A 120 -10.26 -3.84 -1.71
C HIS A 120 -9.19 -3.18 -0.83
N SER A 121 -8.66 -2.05 -1.27
CA SER A 121 -7.76 -1.21 -0.47
C SER A 121 -8.45 0.08 -0.08
N SER A 122 -8.21 0.54 1.14
CA SER A 122 -8.65 1.83 1.66
C SER A 122 -7.44 2.55 2.26
N LEU A 123 -7.18 3.77 1.81
CA LEU A 123 -6.14 4.65 2.36
C LEU A 123 -6.79 5.94 2.85
N ASP A 124 -6.79 6.14 4.16
CA ASP A 124 -7.15 7.42 4.77
C ASP A 124 -5.86 8.22 4.99
N ALA A 125 -5.72 9.36 4.34
CA ALA A 125 -4.55 10.22 4.44
C ALA A 125 -4.92 11.59 5.01
N ARG A 126 -4.09 12.13 5.90
CA ARG A 126 -4.24 13.47 6.47
C ARG A 126 -2.91 14.21 6.42
N ALA A 127 -2.88 15.32 5.70
CA ALA A 127 -1.74 16.23 5.73
C ALA A 127 -2.02 17.45 6.61
N SER A 128 -0.98 17.96 7.25
CA SER A 128 -1.02 19.24 7.98
C SER A 128 0.24 20.06 7.77
N LEU A 129 0.05 21.38 7.69
CA LEU A 129 1.12 22.38 7.61
C LEU A 129 0.77 23.53 8.58
N GLY A 130 1.38 23.52 9.76
CA GLY A 130 1.05 24.47 10.83
C GLY A 130 -0.41 24.35 11.29
N ALA A 131 -1.23 25.37 11.01
CA ALA A 131 -2.65 25.38 11.37
C ALA A 131 -3.58 24.86 10.25
N LEU A 132 -3.05 24.61 9.05
CA LEU A 132 -3.80 24.06 7.92
C LEU A 132 -3.77 22.54 8.00
N SER A 133 -4.91 21.90 7.77
CA SER A 133 -5.02 20.45 7.67
C SER A 133 -6.05 20.07 6.63
N GLU A 134 -5.77 18.99 5.90
CA GLU A 134 -6.64 18.40 4.89
C GLU A 134 -6.60 16.88 5.03
N SER A 135 -7.72 16.22 4.70
CA SER A 135 -7.78 14.76 4.65
C SER A 135 -8.46 14.28 3.37
N ALA A 136 -8.02 13.13 2.87
CA ALA A 136 -8.61 12.44 1.75
C ALA A 136 -8.70 10.95 2.04
N GLU A 137 -9.73 10.32 1.49
CA GLU A 137 -9.95 8.87 1.55
C GLU A 137 -9.89 8.33 0.12
N PHE A 138 -9.06 7.30 -0.08
CA PHE A 138 -8.88 6.63 -1.36
C PHE A 138 -9.31 5.18 -1.23
N GLN A 139 -10.25 4.76 -2.07
CA GLN A 139 -10.78 3.38 -2.07
C GLN A 139 -10.64 2.78 -3.47
N GLU A 140 -10.13 1.56 -3.53
CA GLU A 140 -9.87 0.87 -4.79
C GLU A 140 -10.27 -0.59 -4.69
N PHE A 141 -10.92 -1.09 -5.74
CA PHE A 141 -11.20 -2.51 -5.93
C PHE A 141 -10.37 -3.02 -7.09
N GLY A 142 -9.81 -4.21 -6.97
CA GLY A 142 -8.85 -4.66 -7.97
C GLY A 142 -8.50 -6.13 -7.89
N LEU A 143 -7.59 -6.53 -8.78
CA LEU A 143 -7.00 -7.86 -8.78
C LEU A 143 -5.76 -7.87 -7.90
N TYR A 144 -5.54 -8.96 -7.18
CA TYR A 144 -4.27 -9.23 -6.55
C TYR A 144 -3.70 -10.58 -7.01
N VAL A 145 -2.38 -10.66 -7.00
CA VAL A 145 -1.60 -11.87 -7.28
C VAL A 145 -0.48 -11.95 -6.26
N GLY A 146 -0.14 -13.15 -5.84
CA GLY A 146 0.93 -13.34 -4.88
C GLY A 146 1.57 -14.71 -4.98
N GLY A 147 2.69 -14.84 -4.28
CA GLY A 147 3.38 -16.09 -4.09
C GLY A 147 4.00 -16.14 -2.71
N ASN A 148 4.05 -17.36 -2.17
CA ASN A 148 4.66 -17.63 -0.88
C ASN A 148 5.59 -18.84 -1.00
N ALA A 149 6.80 -18.71 -0.48
CA ALA A 149 7.76 -19.79 -0.35
C ALA A 149 7.97 -20.07 1.12
N SER A 150 7.78 -21.32 1.54
CA SER A 150 7.90 -21.70 2.94
C SER A 150 8.78 -22.92 3.15
N TYR A 151 9.48 -22.97 4.27
CA TYR A 151 10.38 -24.05 4.66
C TYR A 151 10.10 -24.51 6.09
N GLN A 152 9.72 -25.77 6.24
CA GLN A 152 9.54 -26.42 7.53
C GLN A 152 10.89 -26.66 8.20
N LEU A 153 11.17 -25.88 9.25
CA LEU A 153 12.38 -26.05 10.08
C LEU A 153 12.24 -27.32 10.93
N ASN A 154 11.18 -27.34 11.75
CA ASN A 154 10.76 -28.44 12.61
C ASN A 154 9.27 -28.25 12.88
N TRP A 155 8.51 -29.32 13.16
CA TRP A 155 7.13 -29.12 13.61
C TRP A 155 7.13 -28.47 15.01
N PRO A 156 6.37 -27.38 15.27
CA PRO A 156 5.34 -26.73 14.43
C PRO A 156 5.79 -25.38 13.81
N LEU A 157 7.09 -25.18 13.62
CA LEU A 157 7.70 -23.93 13.15
C LEU A 157 8.09 -23.97 11.66
N LEU A 158 7.71 -22.92 10.95
CA LEU A 158 8.00 -22.76 9.53
C LEU A 158 8.56 -21.35 9.25
N LEU A 159 9.53 -21.26 8.35
CA LEU A 159 10.04 -19.99 7.82
C LEU A 159 9.34 -19.69 6.51
N PHE A 160 8.90 -18.46 6.27
CA PHE A 160 8.25 -18.09 5.01
C PHE A 160 8.74 -16.76 4.46
N TYR A 161 8.59 -16.65 3.14
CA TYR A 161 8.72 -15.42 2.38
C TYR A 161 7.52 -15.28 1.45
N ARG A 162 6.80 -14.15 1.54
CA ARG A 162 5.66 -13.83 0.69
C ARG A 162 5.94 -12.56 -0.10
N LEU A 163 5.47 -12.56 -1.35
CA LEU A 163 5.38 -11.39 -2.21
C LEU A 163 3.96 -11.31 -2.76
N ARG A 164 3.33 -10.15 -2.66
CA ARG A 164 1.98 -9.90 -3.17
C ARG A 164 1.93 -8.56 -3.90
N GLY A 165 1.21 -8.51 -5.01
CA GLY A 165 0.91 -7.29 -5.75
C GLY A 165 -0.60 -7.13 -5.90
N PHE A 166 -1.05 -5.89 -5.81
CA PHE A 166 -2.43 -5.48 -6.02
C PHE A 166 -2.47 -4.37 -7.06
N GLN A 167 -3.41 -4.45 -7.99
CA GLN A 167 -3.70 -3.41 -8.97
C GLN A 167 -5.16 -2.99 -8.82
N GLY A 168 -5.36 -1.76 -8.36
CA GLY A 168 -6.67 -1.11 -8.28
C GLY A 168 -7.22 -0.80 -9.67
N SER A 169 -8.54 -0.88 -9.80
CA SER A 169 -9.30 -0.47 -10.98
C SER A 169 -10.23 0.68 -10.58
N GLY A 170 -9.75 1.91 -10.83
CA GLY A 170 -10.45 3.15 -10.49
C GLY A 170 -10.16 4.26 -11.51
N ASP A 171 -10.58 5.48 -11.15
CA ASP A 171 -10.26 6.70 -11.92
C ASP A 171 -8.77 7.04 -11.82
N ASP A 172 -8.11 6.60 -10.75
CA ASP A 172 -6.66 6.67 -10.54
C ASP A 172 -6.02 5.29 -10.66
N GLU A 173 -4.78 5.24 -11.14
CA GLU A 173 -4.02 3.99 -11.16
C GLU A 173 -3.33 3.81 -9.80
N THR A 174 -3.93 2.97 -8.96
CA THR A 174 -3.33 2.54 -7.70
C THR A 174 -2.68 1.18 -7.85
N SER A 175 -1.43 1.06 -7.44
CA SER A 175 -0.73 -0.22 -7.32
C SER A 175 -0.09 -0.34 -5.95
N THR A 176 -0.22 -1.54 -5.36
CA THR A 176 0.40 -1.85 -4.09
C THR A 176 1.27 -3.08 -4.26
N TRP A 177 2.47 -3.08 -3.69
CA TRP A 177 3.26 -4.30 -3.51
C TRP A 177 3.56 -4.52 -2.04
N GLU A 178 3.61 -5.78 -1.64
CA GLU A 178 3.88 -6.22 -0.28
C GLU A 178 4.91 -7.35 -0.31
N THR A 179 5.88 -7.28 0.60
CA THR A 179 6.77 -8.38 0.93
C THR A 179 6.70 -8.68 2.42
N GLN A 180 6.72 -9.96 2.76
CA GLN A 180 6.79 -10.43 4.14
C GLN A 180 7.91 -11.47 4.26
N LEU A 181 8.70 -11.37 5.32
CA LEU A 181 9.67 -12.37 5.72
C LEU A 181 9.44 -12.67 7.19
N GLY A 182 9.13 -13.92 7.52
CA GLY A 182 8.78 -14.25 8.89
C GLY A 182 8.78 -15.72 9.21
N THR A 183 8.38 -16.01 10.45
CA THR A 183 8.18 -17.37 10.94
C THR A 183 6.73 -17.57 11.33
N SER A 184 6.20 -18.75 11.02
CA SER A 184 4.88 -19.22 11.39
C SER A 184 4.98 -20.32 12.43
N TRP A 185 4.07 -20.31 13.39
CA TRP A 185 3.99 -21.29 14.47
C TRP A 185 2.57 -21.83 14.54
N THR A 186 2.40 -23.12 14.21
CA THR A 186 1.11 -23.80 14.32
C THR A 186 0.80 -24.07 15.80
N VAL A 187 -0.25 -23.43 16.30
CA VAL A 187 -0.68 -23.52 17.71
C VAL A 187 -1.51 -24.77 17.93
N ASN A 188 -2.40 -25.08 16.99
CA ASN A 188 -3.24 -26.28 16.96
C ASN A 188 -3.64 -26.58 15.51
N GLU A 189 -4.56 -27.54 15.30
CA GLU A 189 -5.00 -27.97 13.96
C GLU A 189 -5.65 -26.86 13.13
N THR A 190 -6.16 -25.79 13.75
CA THR A 190 -6.92 -24.73 13.08
C THR A 190 -6.29 -23.35 13.20
N MET A 191 -5.22 -23.17 13.96
CA MET A 191 -4.65 -21.85 14.28
C MET A 191 -3.14 -21.83 14.10
N THR A 192 -2.67 -20.81 13.37
CA THR A 192 -1.26 -20.48 13.20
C THR A 192 -1.02 -19.02 13.52
N ILE A 193 0.11 -18.72 14.17
CA ILE A 193 0.55 -17.35 14.43
C ILE A 193 1.81 -17.10 13.63
N SER A 194 1.84 -16.00 12.89
CA SER A 194 2.99 -15.61 12.07
C SER A 194 3.50 -14.25 12.52
N ALA A 195 4.83 -14.11 12.60
CA ALA A 195 5.47 -12.85 12.95
C ALA A 195 6.77 -12.68 12.16
N GLY A 196 7.14 -11.43 11.90
CA GLY A 196 8.35 -11.14 11.13
C GLY A 196 8.41 -9.68 10.72
N LEU A 197 8.98 -9.43 9.55
CA LEU A 197 9.07 -8.12 8.92
C LEU A 197 8.20 -8.07 7.67
N GLN A 198 7.50 -6.96 7.51
CA GLN A 198 6.67 -6.67 6.36
C GLN A 198 7.03 -5.29 5.80
N ALA A 199 7.05 -5.20 4.49
CA ALA A 199 7.18 -3.97 3.74
C ALA A 199 6.04 -3.91 2.73
N TRP A 200 5.28 -2.82 2.73
CA TRP A 200 4.38 -2.51 1.63
C TRP A 200 4.71 -1.16 1.02
N ASN A 201 4.35 -1.00 -0.25
CA ASN A 201 4.47 0.25 -0.99
C ASN A 201 3.15 0.51 -1.69
N TYR A 202 2.64 1.71 -1.54
CA TYR A 202 1.43 2.21 -2.19
C TYR A 202 1.85 3.30 -3.16
N LEU A 203 1.54 3.08 -4.43
CA LEU A 203 1.76 4.00 -5.52
C LEU A 203 0.41 4.39 -6.09
N ARG A 204 0.11 5.70 -6.06
CA ARG A 204 -1.06 6.26 -6.73
C ARG A 204 -0.63 7.37 -7.68
N GLU A 205 -0.96 7.19 -8.95
CA GLU A 205 -0.73 8.16 -10.02
C GLU A 205 -2.10 8.64 -10.53
N PRO A 206 -2.55 9.86 -10.16
CA PRO A 206 -3.84 10.36 -10.60
C PRO A 206 -3.83 10.62 -12.11
N ARG A 207 -4.91 10.21 -12.80
CA ARG A 207 -5.04 10.52 -14.23
C ARG A 207 -5.29 12.01 -14.42
N SER A 208 -4.71 12.57 -15.49
CA SER A 208 -4.67 14.01 -15.75
C SER A 208 -6.06 14.66 -15.71
N MET A 209 -6.35 15.35 -14.60
CA MET A 209 -7.57 16.10 -14.33
C MET A 209 -7.27 17.61 -14.29
N PRO A 210 -8.26 18.50 -14.50
CA PRO A 210 -8.04 19.96 -14.49
C PRO A 210 -7.37 20.48 -13.21
N ILE A 211 -7.57 19.81 -12.09
CA ILE A 211 -6.81 19.91 -10.84
C ILE A 211 -6.37 18.47 -10.55
N THR A 212 -5.08 18.16 -10.71
CA THR A 212 -4.55 16.81 -10.46
C THR A 212 -4.03 16.76 -9.03
N PRO A 213 -4.55 15.87 -8.17
CA PRO A 213 -3.95 15.62 -6.85
C PRO A 213 -2.46 15.30 -6.96
N SER A 214 -1.75 15.42 -5.85
CA SER A 214 -0.37 14.95 -5.71
C SER A 214 -0.29 13.44 -5.87
N ASP A 215 0.76 12.97 -6.55
CA ASP A 215 1.13 11.55 -6.56
C ASP A 215 1.46 11.11 -5.13
N LEU A 216 1.08 9.89 -4.77
CA LEU A 216 1.42 9.31 -3.47
C LEU A 216 2.34 8.11 -3.68
N ASP A 217 3.52 8.17 -3.07
CA ASP A 217 4.49 7.08 -3.02
C ASP A 217 4.84 6.82 -1.55
N LEU A 218 4.07 5.91 -0.93
CA LEU A 218 4.17 5.63 0.49
C LEU A 218 4.73 4.24 0.70
N THR A 219 5.84 4.17 1.42
CA THR A 219 6.44 2.93 1.91
C THR A 219 6.17 2.80 3.40
N LEU A 220 5.70 1.64 3.82
CA LEU A 220 5.63 1.30 5.24
C LEU A 220 6.35 -0.02 5.46
N ASN A 221 7.35 0.04 6.32
CA ASN A 221 8.18 -1.09 6.71
C ASN A 221 7.95 -1.37 8.20
N GLY A 222 8.17 -2.60 8.66
CA GLY A 222 8.15 -2.84 10.10
C GLY A 222 7.78 -4.25 10.51
N PRO A 223 7.64 -4.47 11.82
CA PRO A 223 7.21 -5.75 12.36
C PRO A 223 5.74 -6.01 12.02
N PHE A 224 5.43 -7.26 11.70
CA PHE A 224 4.03 -7.69 11.56
C PHE A 224 3.68 -8.83 12.51
N LEU A 225 2.38 -8.94 12.78
CA LEU A 225 1.77 -10.10 13.40
C LEU A 225 0.54 -10.51 12.59
N ARG A 226 0.47 -11.78 12.21
CA ARG A 226 -0.68 -12.37 11.52
C ARG A 226 -1.27 -13.53 12.31
N LEU A 227 -2.58 -13.50 12.48
CA LEU A 227 -3.37 -14.62 13.00
C LEU A 227 -4.01 -15.36 11.84
N GLU A 228 -3.73 -16.66 11.72
CA GLU A 228 -4.21 -17.49 10.62
C GLU A 228 -5.14 -18.58 11.17
N PHE A 229 -6.32 -18.69 10.58
CA PHE A 229 -7.31 -19.70 10.91
C PHE A 229 -7.57 -20.61 9.71
N SER A 230 -7.51 -21.92 9.91
CA SER A 230 -7.81 -22.93 8.89
C SER A 230 -8.98 -23.80 9.36
N PHE A 231 -10.01 -23.94 8.52
CA PHE A 231 -11.23 -24.72 8.83
C PHE A 231 -11.50 -25.78 7.78
#